data_AF-A0A524G154-F1
#
_entry.id   AF-A0A524G154-F1
#
_cell.length_a   1.000
_cell.length_b   1.000
_cell.length_c   1.000
_cell.angle_alpha   90.00
_cell.angle_beta   90.00
_cell.angle_gamma   90.00
#
_symmetry.space_group_name_H-M   'P 1'
#
loop_
_entity.id
_entity.type
_entity.pdbx_description
1 polymer ?
#
loop_
_entity_poly.entity_id
_entity_poly.type
_entity_poly.pdbx_seq_one_letter_code
_entity_poly.pdbx_strand_id
1 'polypeptide(L)'
;MNGAQYGQVILANCSNVTVSNGLFDHASAGVQLGYCTECTLENNIATSNVEYGFRLYSSPDCILTNNTASNNQIGFSFLRSSYCTLQNNTANGNEYGIYLRILSSRNLFFFNRLFNNSLSNARDDGSVNNWDNGTHGNYWDDYDGSGTYSIIGSAGSVDNYPYLYVQPPPPNGITTTTTTTTGITTTITTPPGVNDFDLVRLLLIIISICSGGIIVVAVILTIRERRVAINTISCSEEEIID
;
A
#
# COMPACT_ATOMS: atom_id res chain seq x y z
N MET A 1 -5.64 -14.59 -2.27
CA MET A 1 -4.25 -14.86 -1.86
C MET A 1 -3.95 -14.14 -0.55
N ASN A 2 -3.20 -14.80 0.35
CA ASN A 2 -2.72 -14.20 1.60
C ASN A 2 -1.39 -13.47 1.32
N GLY A 3 -1.40 -12.14 1.45
CA GLY A 3 -0.29 -11.25 1.16
C GLY A 3 0.90 -11.41 2.10
N ALA A 4 0.72 -11.98 3.30
CA ALA A 4 1.80 -12.11 4.29
C ALA A 4 2.98 -12.97 3.83
N GLN A 5 2.78 -13.76 2.77
CA GLN A 5 3.77 -14.66 2.17
C GLN A 5 4.72 -13.95 1.21
N TYR A 6 4.46 -12.69 0.86
CA TYR A 6 5.11 -12.00 -0.27
C TYR A 6 5.65 -10.64 0.15
N GLY A 7 6.82 -10.25 -0.37
CA GLY A 7 7.38 -8.90 -0.20
C GLY A 7 6.77 -7.86 -1.16
N GLN A 8 6.23 -8.31 -2.30
CA GLN A 8 5.54 -7.51 -3.30
C GLN A 8 4.50 -8.38 -4.01
N VAL A 9 3.40 -7.77 -4.46
CA VAL A 9 2.40 -8.43 -5.33
C VAL A 9 2.20 -7.62 -6.61
N ILE A 10 2.34 -8.29 -7.75
CA ILE A 10 1.99 -7.75 -9.07
C ILE A 10 0.98 -8.69 -9.71
N LEU A 11 -0.21 -8.17 -10.03
CA LEU A 11 -1.23 -8.88 -10.80
C LEU A 11 -1.33 -8.24 -12.18
N ALA A 12 -1.33 -9.09 -13.21
CA ALA A 12 -1.44 -8.67 -14.60
C ALA A 12 -2.52 -9.49 -15.28
N ASN A 13 -3.49 -8.80 -15.90
CA ASN A 13 -4.59 -9.44 -16.63
C ASN A 13 -5.36 -10.48 -15.81
N CYS A 14 -5.65 -10.15 -14.55
CA CYS A 14 -6.37 -11.00 -13.62
C CYS A 14 -7.78 -10.47 -13.39
N SER A 15 -8.74 -11.35 -13.14
CA SER A 15 -10.08 -10.98 -12.69
C SER A 15 -10.45 -11.69 -11.39
N ASN A 16 -11.28 -11.05 -10.58
CA ASN A 16 -11.84 -11.65 -9.35
C ASN A 16 -10.78 -12.20 -8.38
N VAL A 17 -9.69 -11.44 -8.19
CA VAL A 17 -8.61 -11.81 -7.26
C VAL A 17 -8.72 -10.98 -5.99
N THR A 18 -8.66 -11.66 -4.85
CA THR A 18 -8.53 -11.00 -3.54
C THR A 18 -7.08 -11.07 -3.04
N VAL A 19 -6.49 -9.94 -2.65
CA VAL A 19 -5.20 -9.86 -1.93
C VAL A 19 -5.48 -9.34 -0.53
N SER A 20 -5.12 -10.12 0.50
CA SER A 20 -5.44 -9.76 1.87
C SER A 20 -4.29 -9.94 2.84
N ASN A 21 -4.24 -9.14 3.91
CA ASN A 21 -3.35 -9.33 5.06
C ASN A 21 -1.84 -9.32 4.71
N GLY A 22 -1.45 -8.56 3.67
CA GLY A 22 -0.05 -8.39 3.29
C GLY A 22 0.67 -7.28 4.04
N LEU A 23 1.97 -7.46 4.22
CA LEU A 23 2.91 -6.40 4.59
C LEU A 23 3.91 -6.28 3.45
N PHE A 24 3.81 -5.20 2.68
CA PHE A 24 4.60 -4.94 1.49
C PHE A 24 5.51 -3.73 1.73
N ASP A 25 6.77 -3.99 2.06
CA ASP A 25 7.71 -2.96 2.45
C ASP A 25 9.03 -3.00 1.67
N HIS A 26 9.64 -1.82 1.53
CA HIS A 26 10.95 -1.66 0.87
C HIS A 26 11.00 -2.23 -0.55
N ALA A 27 9.92 -2.08 -1.33
CA ALA A 27 9.85 -2.40 -2.74
C ALA A 27 9.67 -1.11 -3.58
N SER A 28 9.62 -1.23 -4.93
CA SER A 28 9.19 -0.09 -5.77
C SER A 28 7.70 0.20 -5.60
N ALA A 29 6.87 -0.85 -5.64
CA ALA A 29 5.44 -0.79 -5.35
C ALA A 29 5.06 -1.91 -4.38
N GLY A 30 4.20 -1.66 -3.40
CA GLY A 30 3.71 -2.71 -2.51
C GLY A 30 2.80 -3.71 -3.24
N VAL A 31 1.69 -3.20 -3.78
CA VAL A 31 0.76 -3.95 -4.65
C VAL A 31 0.52 -3.22 -5.95
N GLN A 32 0.63 -3.92 -7.08
CA GLN A 32 0.32 -3.39 -8.40
C GLN A 32 -0.71 -4.26 -9.14
N LEU A 33 -1.80 -3.63 -9.60
CA LEU A 33 -2.77 -4.18 -10.52
C LEU A 33 -2.57 -3.57 -11.91
N GLY A 34 -2.30 -4.40 -12.91
CA GLY A 34 -2.22 -4.01 -14.31
C GLY A 34 -3.27 -4.76 -15.12
N TYR A 35 -4.20 -4.03 -15.76
CA TYR A 35 -5.28 -4.63 -16.55
C TYR A 35 -6.11 -5.66 -15.77
N CYS A 36 -6.36 -5.42 -14.49
CA CYS A 36 -7.14 -6.32 -13.65
C CYS A 36 -8.55 -5.79 -13.40
N THR A 37 -9.53 -6.67 -13.29
CA THR A 37 -10.94 -6.27 -13.11
C THR A 37 -11.55 -7.01 -11.92
N GLU A 38 -12.46 -6.37 -11.18
CA GLU A 38 -13.18 -7.02 -10.05
C GLU A 38 -12.23 -7.57 -8.95
N CYS A 39 -11.07 -6.95 -8.77
CA CYS A 39 -10.14 -7.36 -7.72
C CYS A 39 -10.44 -6.67 -6.39
N THR A 40 -10.21 -7.38 -5.28
CA THR A 40 -10.35 -6.85 -3.92
C THR A 40 -9.00 -6.80 -3.21
N LEU A 41 -8.60 -5.65 -2.70
CA LEU A 41 -7.44 -5.52 -1.82
C LEU A 41 -7.94 -5.14 -0.42
N GLU A 42 -7.68 -5.99 0.57
CA GLU A 42 -8.21 -5.78 1.92
C GLU A 42 -7.16 -6.00 3.03
N ASN A 43 -7.17 -5.14 4.05
CA ASN A 43 -6.33 -5.31 5.24
C ASN A 43 -4.82 -5.45 4.93
N ASN A 44 -4.34 -4.80 3.87
CA ASN A 44 -2.91 -4.80 3.51
C ASN A 44 -2.22 -3.55 4.02
N ILE A 45 -0.93 -3.68 4.34
CA ILE A 45 -0.06 -2.58 4.71
C ILE A 45 1.03 -2.47 3.63
N ALA A 46 1.07 -1.34 2.92
CA ALA A 46 2.15 -1.02 1.99
C ALA A 46 2.95 0.17 2.53
N THR A 47 4.17 -0.07 2.99
CA THR A 47 4.96 0.93 3.71
C THR A 47 6.38 1.08 3.19
N SER A 48 6.91 2.30 3.19
CA SER A 48 8.33 2.53 2.86
C SER A 48 8.71 1.99 1.47
N ASN A 49 7.78 2.03 0.51
CA ASN A 49 8.05 1.71 -0.88
C ASN A 49 8.54 2.97 -1.61
N VAL A 50 9.45 2.77 -2.57
CA VAL A 50 10.12 3.86 -3.27
C VAL A 50 9.12 4.72 -4.06
N GLU A 51 8.13 4.10 -4.69
CA GLU A 51 7.14 4.82 -5.51
C GLU A 51 5.72 4.69 -4.97
N TYR A 52 5.16 3.47 -4.93
CA TYR A 52 3.73 3.29 -4.67
C TYR A 52 3.45 2.39 -3.48
N GLY A 53 2.49 2.76 -2.64
CA GLY A 53 1.85 1.78 -1.74
C GLY A 53 1.02 0.80 -2.56
N PHE A 54 -0.03 1.33 -3.20
CA PHE A 54 -0.96 0.59 -4.06
C PHE A 54 -1.11 1.28 -5.41
N ARG A 55 -0.93 0.54 -6.51
CA ARG A 55 -1.04 1.07 -7.87
C ARG A 55 -2.08 0.30 -8.68
N LEU A 56 -3.08 1.02 -9.21
CA LEU A 56 -4.04 0.51 -10.18
C LEU A 56 -3.77 1.15 -11.54
N TYR A 57 -3.46 0.31 -12.52
CA TYR A 57 -3.21 0.71 -13.89
C TYR A 57 -4.18 0.01 -14.83
N SER A 58 -5.04 0.78 -15.49
CA SER A 58 -6.09 0.26 -16.37
C SER A 58 -6.91 -0.87 -15.74
N SER A 59 -7.21 -0.74 -14.44
CA SER A 59 -7.80 -1.81 -13.64
C SER A 59 -9.14 -1.36 -13.04
N PRO A 60 -10.26 -1.58 -13.74
CA PRO A 60 -11.56 -1.09 -13.32
C PRO A 60 -12.23 -1.99 -12.27
N ASP A 61 -13.31 -1.49 -11.67
CA ASP A 61 -14.23 -2.25 -10.82
C ASP A 61 -13.55 -2.94 -9.62
N CYS A 62 -12.47 -2.34 -9.11
CA CYS A 62 -11.72 -2.89 -7.97
C CYS A 62 -12.17 -2.26 -6.64
N ILE A 63 -12.09 -3.03 -5.57
CA ILE A 63 -12.43 -2.58 -4.21
C ILE A 63 -11.15 -2.59 -3.37
N LEU A 64 -10.83 -1.45 -2.73
CA LEU A 64 -9.76 -1.35 -1.76
C LEU A 64 -10.36 -0.94 -0.42
N THR A 65 -10.25 -1.80 0.58
CA THR A 65 -10.78 -1.52 1.91
C THR A 65 -9.82 -1.84 3.04
N ASN A 66 -9.82 -0.99 4.09
CA ASN A 66 -9.00 -1.19 5.30
C ASN A 66 -7.50 -1.39 5.02
N ASN A 67 -6.98 -0.82 3.93
CA ASN A 67 -5.55 -0.85 3.66
C ASN A 67 -4.86 0.38 4.24
N THR A 68 -3.58 0.23 4.57
CA THR A 68 -2.71 1.31 5.02
C THR A 68 -1.58 1.52 4.02
N ALA A 69 -1.46 2.72 3.47
CA ALA A 69 -0.35 3.13 2.65
C ALA A 69 0.45 4.22 3.37
N SER A 70 1.68 3.90 3.80
CA SER A 70 2.49 4.82 4.61
C SER A 70 3.91 5.02 4.13
N ASN A 71 4.42 6.25 4.20
CA ASN A 71 5.83 6.55 3.87
C ASN A 71 6.24 6.10 2.45
N ASN A 72 5.34 6.20 1.48
CA ASN A 72 5.62 5.96 0.07
C ASN A 72 5.66 7.30 -0.68
N GLN A 73 6.16 7.34 -1.91
CA GLN A 73 5.98 8.55 -2.73
C GLN A 73 4.48 8.83 -2.94
N ILE A 74 3.71 7.81 -3.31
CA ILE A 74 2.26 7.90 -3.48
C ILE A 74 1.60 6.74 -2.74
N GLY A 75 0.68 7.04 -1.82
CA GLY A 75 -0.03 6.02 -1.05
C GLY A 75 -0.90 5.14 -1.95
N PHE A 76 -1.91 5.74 -2.57
CA PHE A 76 -2.81 5.07 -3.52
C PHE A 76 -2.80 5.80 -4.87
N SER A 77 -2.49 5.06 -5.93
CA SER A 77 -2.28 5.60 -7.27
C SER A 77 -3.23 4.97 -8.28
N PHE A 78 -4.05 5.78 -8.93
CA PHE A 78 -4.95 5.35 -10.00
C PHE A 78 -4.52 5.97 -11.33
N LEU A 79 -4.39 5.13 -12.35
CA LEU A 79 -4.12 5.58 -13.72
C LEU A 79 -5.00 4.77 -14.68
N ARG A 80 -5.83 5.47 -15.47
CA ARG A 80 -6.78 4.85 -16.41
C ARG A 80 -7.74 3.84 -15.76
N SER A 81 -8.02 3.99 -14.47
CA SER A 81 -8.82 3.03 -13.69
C SER A 81 -10.15 3.66 -13.27
N SER A 82 -11.25 2.93 -13.42
CA SER A 82 -12.59 3.48 -13.26
C SER A 82 -13.50 2.57 -12.46
N TYR A 83 -14.56 3.14 -11.86
CA TYR A 83 -15.54 2.41 -11.05
C TYR A 83 -14.96 1.66 -9.84
N CYS A 84 -13.79 2.08 -9.36
CA CYS A 84 -13.21 1.51 -8.17
C CYS A 84 -13.77 2.19 -6.91
N THR A 85 -13.78 1.46 -5.81
CA THR A 85 -14.16 1.99 -4.49
C THR A 85 -12.97 1.93 -3.53
N LEU A 86 -12.64 3.08 -2.93
CA LEU A 86 -11.72 3.18 -1.80
C LEU A 86 -12.50 3.54 -0.55
N GLN A 87 -12.55 2.62 0.41
CA GLN A 87 -13.30 2.82 1.64
C GLN A 87 -12.49 2.41 2.88
N ASN A 88 -12.51 3.24 3.92
CA ASN A 88 -11.85 2.95 5.20
C ASN A 88 -10.33 2.72 5.10
N ASN A 89 -9.66 3.27 4.09
CA ASN A 89 -8.21 3.15 3.98
C ASN A 89 -7.50 4.28 4.74
N THR A 90 -6.23 4.08 5.03
CA THR A 90 -5.37 5.11 5.64
C THR A 90 -4.22 5.41 4.69
N ALA A 91 -4.03 6.68 4.32
CA ALA A 91 -2.85 7.14 3.59
C ALA A 91 -2.13 8.21 4.43
N ASN A 92 -0.93 7.87 4.90
CA ASN A 92 -0.20 8.77 5.80
C ASN A 92 1.31 8.85 5.57
N GLY A 93 1.90 10.01 5.75
CA GLY A 93 3.36 10.16 5.59
C GLY A 93 3.84 9.97 4.15
N ASN A 94 2.96 10.01 3.15
CA ASN A 94 3.35 9.90 1.74
C ASN A 94 3.64 11.28 1.14
N GLU A 95 4.21 11.40 -0.06
CA GLU A 95 4.18 12.71 -0.75
C GLU A 95 2.75 13.06 -1.18
N TYR A 96 2.09 12.12 -1.86
CA TYR A 96 0.65 12.18 -2.14
C TYR A 96 -0.09 11.05 -1.43
N GLY A 97 -1.15 11.36 -0.68
CA GLY A 97 -1.99 10.33 -0.05
C GLY A 97 -2.73 9.48 -1.09
N ILE A 98 -3.62 10.12 -1.86
CA ILE A 98 -4.32 9.52 -3.01
C ILE A 98 -4.07 10.36 -4.25
N TYR A 99 -3.68 9.74 -5.37
CA TYR A 99 -3.50 10.43 -6.65
C TYR A 99 -4.25 9.71 -7.78
N LEU A 100 -5.30 10.35 -8.29
CA LEU A 100 -6.00 9.96 -9.51
C LEU A 100 -5.38 10.70 -10.70
N ARG A 101 -4.77 9.94 -11.60
CA ARG A 101 -4.20 10.46 -12.84
C ARG A 101 -5.20 10.39 -13.99
N ILE A 102 -4.80 10.96 -15.11
CA ILE A 102 -5.56 11.04 -16.35
C ILE A 102 -6.31 9.74 -16.69
N LEU A 103 -7.53 9.90 -17.20
CA LEU A 103 -8.46 8.83 -17.58
C LEU A 103 -8.91 7.92 -16.41
N SER A 104 -8.68 8.31 -15.16
CA SER A 104 -9.32 7.67 -14.01
C SER A 104 -10.66 8.34 -13.75
N SER A 105 -11.75 7.57 -13.74
CA SER A 105 -13.09 8.16 -13.69
C SER A 105 -14.10 7.36 -12.91
N ARG A 106 -15.15 8.02 -12.41
CA ARG A 106 -16.27 7.36 -11.71
C ARG A 106 -15.85 6.47 -10.54
N ASN A 107 -14.73 6.81 -9.89
CA ASN A 107 -14.30 6.14 -8.67
C ASN A 107 -14.98 6.79 -7.45
N LEU A 108 -15.09 6.04 -6.36
CA LEU A 108 -15.76 6.44 -5.11
C LEU A 108 -14.80 6.36 -3.92
N PHE A 109 -14.63 7.46 -3.19
CA PHE A 109 -13.72 7.58 -2.03
C PHE A 109 -14.47 8.10 -0.82
N PHE A 110 -14.58 7.32 0.25
CA PHE A 110 -15.21 7.75 1.49
C PHE A 110 -14.66 7.02 2.72
N PHE A 111 -14.74 7.66 3.89
CA PHE A 111 -14.16 7.21 5.16
C PHE A 111 -12.65 6.92 5.13
N ASN A 112 -11.92 7.40 4.11
CA ASN A 112 -10.48 7.27 4.10
C ASN A 112 -9.85 8.32 5.03
N ARG A 113 -8.75 7.97 5.70
CA ARG A 113 -8.00 8.87 6.58
C ARG A 113 -6.74 9.33 5.89
N LEU A 114 -6.65 10.62 5.59
CA LEU A 114 -5.56 11.22 4.84
C LEU A 114 -4.88 12.26 5.73
N PHE A 115 -3.65 11.99 6.13
CA PHE A 115 -2.92 12.85 7.06
C PHE A 115 -1.41 12.76 6.91
N ASN A 116 -0.70 13.82 7.29
CA ASN A 116 0.75 13.93 7.20
C ASN A 116 1.30 13.62 5.80
N ASN A 117 0.55 13.89 4.73
CA ASN A 117 1.05 13.73 3.36
C ASN A 117 1.70 15.04 2.90
N SER A 118 2.97 15.00 2.48
CA SER A 118 3.83 16.19 2.45
C SER A 118 3.57 17.14 1.27
N LEU A 119 3.03 16.66 0.15
CA LEU A 119 2.63 17.48 -0.99
C LEU A 119 1.13 17.71 -1.05
N SER A 120 0.33 16.66 -0.86
CA SER A 120 -1.14 16.76 -0.75
C SER A 120 -1.76 15.49 -0.18
N ASN A 121 -2.84 15.62 0.58
CA ASN A 121 -3.68 14.49 0.98
C ASN A 121 -4.33 13.80 -0.22
N ALA A 122 -4.78 14.58 -1.20
CA ALA A 122 -5.39 14.06 -2.42
C ALA A 122 -5.07 14.92 -3.65
N ARG A 123 -4.96 14.27 -4.80
CA ARG A 123 -4.90 14.92 -6.09
C ARG A 123 -5.78 14.21 -7.12
N ASP A 124 -6.63 14.95 -7.81
CA ASP A 124 -7.55 14.43 -8.81
C ASP A 124 -7.35 15.13 -10.17
N ASP A 125 -6.57 14.48 -11.03
CA ASP A 125 -6.41 14.81 -12.44
C ASP A 125 -7.21 13.84 -13.34
N GLY A 126 -8.21 13.17 -12.75
CA GLY A 126 -9.17 12.31 -13.44
C GLY A 126 -10.41 13.08 -13.90
N SER A 127 -11.55 12.40 -13.94
CA SER A 127 -12.83 13.04 -14.24
C SER A 127 -14.01 12.33 -13.57
N VAL A 128 -14.98 13.10 -13.07
CA VAL A 128 -16.23 12.57 -12.52
C VAL A 128 -16.00 11.53 -11.41
N ASN A 129 -15.02 11.76 -10.54
CA ASN A 129 -14.80 10.95 -9.34
C ASN A 129 -15.59 11.56 -8.16
N ASN A 130 -16.09 10.70 -7.28
CA ASN A 130 -16.85 11.12 -6.10
C ASN A 130 -15.99 10.93 -4.85
N TRP A 131 -15.74 12.02 -4.12
CA TRP A 131 -14.95 12.02 -2.88
C TRP A 131 -15.83 11.96 -1.62
N ASP A 132 -17.08 11.56 -1.80
CA ASP A 132 -18.03 11.23 -0.75
C ASP A 132 -19.10 10.28 -1.30
N ASN A 133 -19.88 9.65 -0.44
CA ASN A 133 -20.99 8.76 -0.83
C ASN A 133 -22.36 9.46 -0.79
N GLY A 134 -22.40 10.79 -0.79
CA GLY A 134 -23.61 11.59 -0.62
C GLY A 134 -24.08 11.77 0.82
N THR A 135 -23.44 11.12 1.79
CA THR A 135 -23.73 11.30 3.23
C THR A 135 -22.48 11.34 4.12
N HIS A 136 -21.38 10.78 3.64
CA HIS A 136 -20.10 10.68 4.35
C HIS A 136 -18.95 10.86 3.37
N GLY A 137 -17.99 11.70 3.75
CA GLY A 137 -16.76 11.96 3.01
C GLY A 137 -15.55 11.30 3.68
N ASN A 138 -14.39 11.92 3.52
CA ASN A 138 -13.10 11.46 4.04
C ASN A 138 -12.63 12.30 5.23
N TYR A 139 -11.62 11.80 5.93
CA TYR A 139 -10.98 12.49 7.06
C TYR A 139 -9.68 13.13 6.58
N TRP A 140 -9.56 14.44 6.81
CA TRP A 140 -8.48 15.28 6.31
C TRP A 140 -7.83 16.02 7.48
N ASP A 141 -6.51 15.95 7.64
CA ASP A 141 -5.80 16.65 8.72
C ASP A 141 -5.60 18.15 8.45
N ASP A 142 -5.74 18.57 7.20
CA ASP A 142 -5.64 19.95 6.73
C ASP A 142 -7.00 20.61 6.46
N TYR A 143 -8.11 19.94 6.74
CA TYR A 143 -9.43 20.53 6.65
C TYR A 143 -9.67 21.54 7.79
N ASP A 144 -10.22 22.70 7.47
CA ASP A 144 -10.44 23.77 8.45
C ASP A 144 -11.66 23.57 9.37
N GLY A 145 -12.43 22.51 9.13
CA GLY A 145 -13.63 22.18 9.90
C GLY A 145 -14.91 22.86 9.38
N SER A 146 -14.87 23.54 8.24
CA SER A 146 -16.01 24.26 7.68
C SER A 146 -16.18 24.09 6.17
N GLY A 147 -17.43 24.04 5.70
CA GLY A 147 -17.74 23.93 4.27
C GLY A 147 -17.30 22.61 3.64
N THR A 148 -16.97 22.64 2.35
CA THR A 148 -16.53 21.47 1.58
C THR A 148 -15.01 21.41 1.48
N TYR A 149 -14.44 20.23 1.24
CA TYR A 149 -13.00 20.09 1.01
C TYR A 149 -12.70 19.95 -0.49
N SER A 150 -11.98 20.93 -1.04
CA SER A 150 -11.60 20.94 -2.46
C SER A 150 -10.40 20.02 -2.70
N ILE A 151 -10.52 19.11 -3.67
CA ILE A 151 -9.43 18.21 -4.06
C ILE A 151 -8.56 18.91 -5.11
N ILE A 152 -7.28 19.08 -4.80
CA ILE A 152 -6.31 19.68 -5.74
C ILE A 152 -6.28 18.86 -7.04
N GLY A 153 -6.17 19.53 -8.18
CA GLY A 153 -6.02 18.88 -9.48
C GLY A 153 -6.92 19.50 -10.54
N SER A 154 -6.87 18.95 -11.74
CA SER A 154 -7.60 19.45 -12.90
C SER A 154 -9.08 19.04 -12.94
N ALA A 155 -9.52 18.09 -12.11
CA ALA A 155 -10.90 17.59 -12.12
C ALA A 155 -11.91 18.56 -11.48
N GLY A 156 -11.44 19.50 -10.63
CA GLY A 156 -12.33 20.36 -9.83
C GLY A 156 -13.18 19.58 -8.82
N SER A 157 -12.70 18.41 -8.39
CA SER A 157 -13.40 17.51 -7.47
C SER A 157 -13.49 18.09 -6.07
N VAL A 158 -14.58 17.74 -5.38
CA VAL A 158 -14.88 18.23 -4.02
C VAL A 158 -15.40 17.06 -3.20
N ASP A 159 -14.96 16.97 -1.95
CA ASP A 159 -15.61 16.19 -0.89
C ASP A 159 -16.63 17.10 -0.20
N ASN A 160 -17.91 16.74 -0.30
CA ASN A 160 -19.02 17.54 0.25
C ASN A 160 -19.32 17.24 1.72
N TYR A 161 -18.77 16.14 2.26
CA TYR A 161 -19.01 15.69 3.63
C TYR A 161 -17.69 15.40 4.36
N PRO A 162 -16.71 16.33 4.35
CA PRO A 162 -15.41 16.09 4.94
C PRO A 162 -15.48 16.04 6.47
N TYR A 163 -14.59 15.27 7.06
CA TYR A 163 -14.35 15.23 8.49
C TYR A 163 -12.98 15.80 8.79
N LEU A 164 -12.88 16.63 9.83
CA LEU A 164 -11.57 17.00 10.39
C LEU A 164 -10.92 15.75 10.99
N TYR A 165 -9.74 15.38 10.52
CA TYR A 165 -8.94 14.34 11.14
C TYR A 165 -8.13 14.92 12.29
N VAL A 166 -8.43 14.48 13.50
CA VAL A 166 -7.62 14.78 14.69
C VAL A 166 -6.85 13.51 15.05
N GLN A 167 -5.53 13.54 14.88
CA GLN A 167 -4.66 12.46 15.38
C GLN A 167 -4.94 12.29 16.88
N PRO A 168 -5.24 11.07 17.37
CA PRO A 168 -5.28 10.85 18.81
C PRO A 168 -3.90 11.24 19.38
N PRO A 169 -3.85 11.95 20.53
CA PRO A 169 -2.58 12.32 21.12
C PRO A 169 -1.71 11.06 21.30
N PRO A 170 -0.40 11.14 21.03
CA PRO A 170 0.49 10.00 21.25
C PRO A 170 0.30 9.54 22.70
N PRO A 171 0.30 8.22 22.98
CA PRO A 171 0.19 7.72 24.34
C PRO A 171 1.20 8.47 25.22
N ASN A 172 0.71 9.17 26.23
CA ASN A 172 1.48 10.10 27.08
C ASN A 172 2.92 9.60 27.33
N GLY A 173 3.93 10.28 26.78
CA GLY A 173 5.32 10.12 27.24
C GLY A 173 6.45 9.99 26.23
N ILE A 174 6.26 10.10 24.90
CA ILE A 174 7.41 10.13 23.96
C ILE A 174 7.58 11.54 23.39
N THR A 175 8.42 12.33 24.04
CA THR A 175 9.09 13.48 23.42
C THR A 175 10.08 12.97 22.40
N THR A 176 9.78 13.18 21.11
CA THR A 176 10.73 12.91 20.02
C THR A 176 11.77 14.04 19.99
N THR A 177 12.80 13.93 20.82
CA THR A 177 13.96 14.83 20.77
C THR A 177 14.85 14.41 19.60
N THR A 178 14.71 15.06 18.45
CA THR A 178 15.65 14.89 17.33
C THR A 178 17.00 15.45 17.75
N THR A 179 17.91 14.58 18.18
CA THR A 179 19.31 14.94 18.44
C THR A 179 20.13 14.42 17.27
N THR A 180 20.64 15.33 16.46
CA THR A 180 21.58 15.04 15.36
C THR A 180 22.92 14.66 15.98
N THR A 181 23.26 13.36 15.99
CA THR A 181 24.59 12.91 16.39
C THR A 181 25.37 12.50 15.14
N THR A 182 26.31 13.36 14.75
CA THR A 182 27.35 13.07 13.76
C THR A 182 28.35 12.05 14.33
N GLY A 183 28.58 10.98 13.58
CA GLY A 183 29.79 10.14 13.67
C GLY A 183 29.66 8.86 14.50
N ILE A 184 29.30 7.76 13.84
CA ILE A 184 29.74 6.40 14.24
C ILE A 184 30.14 5.65 12.98
N THR A 185 31.41 5.27 12.90
CA THR A 185 31.93 4.33 11.90
C THR A 185 31.65 2.91 12.41
N THR A 186 30.73 2.18 11.76
CA THR A 186 30.56 0.74 11.98
C THR A 186 31.30 -0.04 10.90
N THR A 187 32.37 -0.72 11.29
CA THR A 187 33.01 -1.79 10.51
C THR A 187 32.07 -3.00 10.46
N ILE A 188 31.59 -3.35 9.26
CA ILE A 188 30.88 -4.61 9.02
C ILE A 188 31.93 -5.64 8.63
N THR A 189 32.16 -6.64 9.49
CA THR A 189 32.84 -7.87 9.10
C THR A 189 31.81 -8.83 8.52
N THR A 190 31.95 -9.17 7.24
CA THR A 190 31.20 -10.27 6.63
C THR A 190 31.83 -11.60 7.06
N PRO A 191 31.04 -12.64 7.39
CA PRO A 191 31.57 -13.99 7.46
C PRO A 191 32.04 -14.43 6.07
N PRO A 192 33.19 -15.11 5.94
CA PRO A 192 33.63 -15.64 4.65
C PRO A 192 32.75 -16.82 4.27
N GLY A 193 32.12 -16.74 3.09
CA GLY A 193 31.38 -17.84 2.49
C GLY A 193 29.90 -17.56 2.23
N VAL A 194 29.60 -16.56 1.39
CA VAL A 194 28.33 -16.56 0.63
C VAL A 194 28.70 -16.91 -0.80
N ASN A 195 28.60 -18.20 -1.11
CA ASN A 195 28.77 -18.67 -2.47
C ASN A 195 27.60 -18.15 -3.31
N ASP A 196 27.99 -17.59 -4.43
CA ASP A 196 27.23 -17.12 -5.58
C ASP A 196 26.21 -18.16 -6.10
N PHE A 197 25.02 -18.30 -5.48
CA PHE A 197 23.94 -19.18 -5.98
C PHE A 197 22.49 -18.84 -5.54
N ASP A 198 22.20 -17.67 -4.95
CA ASP A 198 20.83 -17.31 -4.53
C ASP A 198 20.01 -16.50 -5.57
N LEU A 199 20.52 -16.35 -6.80
CA LEU A 199 19.91 -15.56 -7.88
C LEU A 199 19.09 -16.38 -8.91
N VAL A 200 18.95 -17.71 -8.76
CA VAL A 200 18.30 -18.57 -9.78
C VAL A 200 17.22 -19.49 -9.18
N ARG A 201 16.39 -18.99 -8.26
CA ARG A 201 15.08 -19.62 -7.97
C ARG A 201 13.90 -18.92 -8.63
N LEU A 202 14.21 -18.23 -9.74
CA LEU A 202 13.27 -17.88 -10.80
C LEU A 202 12.89 -19.15 -11.59
N LEU A 203 12.21 -20.12 -10.95
CA LEU A 203 11.71 -21.28 -11.69
C LEU A 203 10.45 -21.88 -11.03
N LEU A 204 9.34 -21.71 -11.75
CA LEU A 204 8.13 -22.55 -11.75
C LEU A 204 7.26 -22.57 -10.48
N ILE A 205 6.28 -21.66 -10.37
CA ILE A 205 5.04 -21.97 -9.64
C ILE A 205 3.79 -21.56 -10.46
N ILE A 206 3.28 -22.58 -11.17
CA ILE A 206 1.88 -22.98 -11.36
C ILE A 206 0.94 -22.04 -12.16
N ILE A 207 0.74 -22.44 -13.42
CA ILE A 207 -0.49 -22.20 -14.21
C ILE A 207 -1.66 -22.80 -13.41
N SER A 208 -2.47 -21.96 -12.77
CA SER A 208 -3.76 -22.40 -12.25
C SER A 208 -4.75 -22.48 -13.41
N ILE A 209 -5.11 -23.71 -13.76
CA ILE A 209 -6.22 -24.00 -14.68
C ILE A 209 -7.51 -23.66 -13.94
N CYS A 210 -8.13 -22.52 -14.28
CA CYS A 210 -9.57 -22.38 -14.10
C CYS A 210 -10.23 -22.68 -15.44
N SER A 211 -11.02 -23.75 -15.42
CA SER A 211 -11.93 -24.17 -16.48
C SER A 211 -12.71 -22.99 -17.05
N GLY A 212 -12.70 -22.84 -18.37
CA GLY A 212 -13.56 -21.88 -19.07
C GLY A 212 -12.83 -20.67 -19.66
N GLY A 213 -11.78 -20.92 -20.46
CA GLY A 213 -11.46 -20.11 -21.63
C GLY A 213 -11.17 -18.61 -21.43
N ILE A 214 -10.14 -18.26 -20.66
CA ILE A 214 -9.32 -17.04 -20.86
C ILE A 214 -7.88 -17.46 -20.54
N ILE A 215 -6.92 -17.08 -21.38
CA ILE A 215 -5.49 -17.28 -21.11
C ILE A 215 -5.10 -16.36 -19.96
N VAL A 216 -5.04 -16.91 -18.74
CA VAL A 216 -4.56 -16.22 -17.54
C VAL A 216 -3.03 -16.24 -17.58
N VAL A 217 -2.43 -15.21 -18.15
CA VAL A 217 -1.02 -14.88 -17.91
C VAL A 217 -0.95 -14.18 -16.55
N ALA A 218 -1.21 -14.93 -15.47
CA ALA A 218 -0.90 -14.47 -14.12
C ALA A 218 0.61 -14.53 -13.96
N VAL A 219 1.29 -13.47 -14.42
CA VAL A 219 2.67 -13.21 -14.03
C VAL A 219 2.60 -12.71 -12.60
N ILE A 220 2.45 -13.64 -11.65
CA ILE A 220 2.74 -13.39 -10.24
C ILE A 220 4.26 -13.28 -10.15
N LEU A 221 4.80 -12.11 -10.49
CA LEU A 221 6.20 -11.78 -10.19
C LEU A 221 6.26 -11.44 -8.70
N THR A 222 6.24 -12.48 -7.86
CA THR A 222 6.60 -12.37 -6.45
C THR A 222 8.11 -12.27 -6.36
N ILE A 223 8.63 -11.06 -6.49
CA ILE A 223 10.03 -10.79 -6.22
C ILE A 223 10.13 -10.51 -4.72
N ARG A 224 10.87 -11.38 -4.02
CA ARG A 224 11.17 -11.39 -2.57
C ARG A 224 10.19 -12.20 -1.71
N GLU A 225 10.58 -13.42 -1.38
CA GLU A 225 10.01 -14.15 -0.24
C GLU A 225 10.38 -13.41 1.07
N ARG A 226 9.43 -13.31 1.99
CA ARG A 226 9.69 -12.74 3.32
C ARG A 226 10.49 -13.76 4.15
N ARG A 227 11.76 -13.46 4.46
CA ARG A 227 12.53 -14.25 5.44
C ARG A 227 11.92 -14.01 6.83
N VAL A 228 11.06 -14.92 7.29
CA VAL A 228 10.70 -14.98 8.71
C VAL A 228 11.89 -15.63 9.41
N ALA A 229 12.66 -14.84 10.17
CA ALA A 229 13.64 -15.40 11.09
C ALA A 229 12.87 -16.13 12.20
N ILE A 230 12.78 -17.46 12.11
CA ILE A 230 12.37 -18.28 13.24
C ILE A 230 13.54 -18.24 14.22
N ASN A 231 13.42 -17.47 15.29
CA ASN A 231 14.31 -17.61 16.45
C ASN A 231 14.08 -19.02 17.01
N THR A 232 14.92 -19.97 16.65
CA THR A 232 15.04 -21.22 17.41
C THR A 232 15.56 -20.86 18.79
N ILE A 233 14.68 -20.96 19.80
CA ILE A 233 15.06 -20.96 21.20
C ILE A 233 15.97 -22.17 21.40
N SER A 234 17.28 -21.95 21.57
CA SER A 234 18.18 -22.99 22.05
C SER A 234 17.96 -23.15 23.56
N CYS A 235 17.38 -24.27 23.99
CA CYS A 235 17.42 -24.66 25.41
C CYS A 235 18.88 -24.89 25.80
N SER A 236 19.32 -24.28 26.90
CA SER A 236 20.59 -24.59 27.55
C SER A 236 20.49 -25.96 28.22
N GLU A 237 21.42 -26.88 27.93
CA GLU A 237 21.63 -28.06 28.75
C GLU A 237 22.30 -27.63 30.07
N GLU A 238 21.63 -27.89 31.19
CA GLU A 238 22.24 -27.90 32.52
C GLU A 238 23.16 -29.11 32.62
N GLU A 239 24.46 -28.86 32.82
CA GLU A 239 25.44 -29.89 33.17
C GLU A 239 25.28 -30.21 34.67
N ILE A 240 24.65 -31.35 34.98
CA ILE A 240 24.64 -31.93 36.33
C ILE A 240 25.99 -32.61 36.52
N ILE A 241 26.81 -32.08 37.43
CA ILE A 241 28.01 -32.74 37.94
C ILE A 241 27.65 -33.29 39.33
N ASP A 242 27.58 -34.63 39.42
CA ASP A 242 27.78 -35.40 40.66
C ASP A 242 29.29 -35.61 40.91
#